data_AF-A0A0J6BZZ0-F1
#
_entry.id   AF-A0A0J6BZZ0-F1
#
_cell.length_a   1.000
_cell.length_b   1.000
_cell.length_c   1.000
_cell.angle_alpha   90.00
_cell.angle_beta   90.00
_cell.angle_gamma   90.00
#
_symmetry.space_group_name_H-M   'P 1'
#
loop_
_entity.id
_entity.type
_entity.pdbx_description
1 polymer ?
#
loop_
_entity_poly.entity_id
_entity_poly.type
_entity_poly.pdbx_seq_one_letter_code
_entity_poly.pdbx_strand_id
1 'polypeptide(L)'
;MSEPSQPVETAFEKLLGRQPSASEREQLFRVKDALDLKDNDALWMILIVLQSYDALYRRVPARIEAAAEEMLAKHRSLMGEQAQLEVKRAMGGLAQAVGAASTKVAIQAARTSRFLAWGWILSTVVLFAALCLWVGAVAATGQLPPWAPAGQQRGLVLAMLGGLAHAPAGWIVALGATAGAVGAVWANARQMAVGKARLNLALVAGAGGLLLVAGAMLATLLA
;
A
#
# COMPACT_ATOMS: atom_id res chain seq x y z
N MET A 1 -34.17 -78.23 -15.28
CA MET A 1 -35.11 -78.35 -14.13
C MET A 1 -34.68 -77.33 -13.10
N SER A 2 -35.35 -76.19 -13.07
CA SER A 2 -34.95 -74.98 -12.38
C SER A 2 -36.16 -74.41 -11.64
N GLU A 3 -36.44 -74.91 -10.44
CA GLU A 3 -37.39 -74.27 -9.51
C GLU A 3 -36.96 -74.41 -8.04
N PRO A 4 -36.00 -73.57 -7.58
CA PRO A 4 -35.91 -73.21 -6.16
C PRO A 4 -35.84 -71.68 -5.91
N SER A 5 -36.16 -70.82 -6.89
CA SER A 5 -36.05 -69.35 -6.76
C SER A 5 -37.25 -68.67 -6.08
N GLN A 6 -38.44 -69.28 -6.10
CA GLN A 6 -39.66 -68.70 -5.51
C GLN A 6 -39.57 -68.33 -4.00
N PRO A 7 -38.96 -69.13 -3.11
CA PRO A 7 -38.98 -68.84 -1.66
C PRO A 7 -38.10 -67.65 -1.25
N VAL A 8 -36.98 -67.39 -1.94
CA VAL A 8 -36.06 -66.30 -1.60
C VAL A 8 -36.65 -64.95 -2.02
N GLU A 9 -37.16 -64.87 -3.24
CA GLU A 9 -37.87 -63.71 -3.77
C GLU A 9 -39.09 -63.35 -2.90
N THR A 10 -39.90 -64.34 -2.50
CA THR A 10 -41.06 -64.12 -1.63
C THR A 10 -40.67 -63.62 -0.24
N ALA A 11 -39.57 -64.12 0.32
CA ALA A 11 -39.08 -63.69 1.63
C ALA A 11 -38.48 -62.27 1.58
N PHE A 12 -37.78 -61.91 0.51
CA PHE A 12 -37.30 -60.55 0.26
C PHE A 12 -38.45 -59.55 0.07
N GLU A 13 -39.50 -59.94 -0.65
CA GLU A 13 -40.68 -59.11 -0.84
C GLU A 13 -41.46 -58.90 0.47
N LYS A 14 -41.63 -59.95 1.27
CA LYS A 14 -42.29 -59.85 2.59
C LYS A 14 -41.50 -59.06 3.63
N LEU A 15 -40.17 -59.20 3.68
CA LEU A 15 -39.34 -58.59 4.72
C LEU A 15 -38.82 -57.21 4.34
N LEU A 16 -38.49 -56.99 3.07
CA LEU A 16 -37.79 -55.79 2.59
C LEU A 16 -38.59 -55.02 1.52
N GLY A 17 -39.74 -55.53 1.08
CA GLY A 17 -40.61 -54.84 0.09
C GLY A 17 -39.98 -54.68 -1.29
N ARG A 18 -38.91 -55.42 -1.60
CA ARG A 18 -38.18 -55.36 -2.86
C ARG A 18 -37.72 -56.74 -3.31
N GLN A 19 -37.44 -56.91 -4.59
CA GLN A 19 -36.80 -58.12 -5.11
C GLN A 19 -35.28 -58.12 -4.80
N PRO A 20 -34.67 -59.30 -4.61
CA PRO A 20 -33.23 -59.46 -4.43
C PRO A 20 -32.48 -59.24 -5.76
N SER A 21 -31.30 -58.64 -5.69
CA SER A 21 -30.41 -58.52 -6.85
C SER A 21 -29.76 -59.87 -7.21
N ALA A 22 -29.23 -60.01 -8.43
CA ALA A 22 -28.61 -61.25 -8.90
C ALA A 22 -27.45 -61.71 -8.00
N SER A 23 -26.59 -60.78 -7.55
CA SER A 23 -25.48 -61.09 -6.65
C SER A 23 -25.93 -61.43 -5.23
N GLU A 24 -26.99 -60.79 -4.72
CA GLU A 24 -27.57 -61.10 -3.40
C GLU A 24 -28.15 -62.52 -3.40
N ARG A 25 -28.82 -62.92 -4.49
CA ARG A 25 -29.35 -64.29 -4.65
C ARG A 25 -28.25 -65.33 -4.64
N GLU A 26 -27.21 -65.14 -5.44
CA GLU A 26 -26.10 -66.10 -5.53
C GLU A 26 -25.38 -66.27 -4.19
N GLN A 27 -25.15 -65.17 -3.46
CA GLN A 27 -24.55 -65.24 -2.13
C GLN A 27 -25.48 -65.91 -1.11
N LEU A 28 -26.78 -65.63 -1.14
CA LEU A 28 -27.74 -66.29 -0.25
C LEU A 28 -27.85 -67.79 -0.51
N PHE A 29 -27.88 -68.22 -1.77
CA PHE A 29 -27.91 -69.64 -2.12
C PHE A 29 -26.64 -70.36 -1.65
N ARG A 30 -25.48 -69.74 -1.84
CA ARG A 30 -24.21 -70.31 -1.33
C ARG A 30 -24.20 -70.48 0.18
N VAL A 31 -24.75 -69.53 0.93
CA VAL A 31 -24.86 -69.58 2.39
C VAL A 31 -25.92 -70.59 2.84
N LYS A 32 -27.05 -70.67 2.13
CA LYS A 32 -28.11 -71.66 2.34
C LYS A 32 -27.58 -73.08 2.24
N ASP A 33 -26.84 -73.37 1.16
CA ASP A 33 -26.29 -74.69 0.88
C ASP A 33 -25.19 -75.07 1.87
N ALA A 34 -24.38 -74.11 2.33
CA ALA A 34 -23.33 -74.36 3.32
C ALA A 34 -23.87 -74.66 4.72
N LEU A 35 -25.09 -74.21 5.04
CA LEU A 35 -25.73 -74.37 6.34
C LEU A 35 -26.87 -75.40 6.33
N ASP A 36 -27.12 -76.05 5.19
CA ASP A 36 -28.21 -77.02 4.96
C ASP A 36 -29.59 -76.53 5.45
N LEU A 37 -29.92 -75.27 5.14
CA LEU A 37 -31.14 -74.62 5.64
C LEU A 37 -32.36 -74.88 4.75
N LYS A 38 -33.49 -75.18 5.39
CA LYS A 38 -34.80 -75.27 4.73
C LYS A 38 -35.42 -73.88 4.53
N ASP A 39 -36.25 -73.75 3.50
CA ASP A 39 -36.89 -72.48 3.08
C ASP A 39 -37.79 -71.82 4.14
N ASN A 40 -38.26 -72.60 5.13
CA ASN A 40 -39.15 -72.15 6.20
C ASN A 40 -38.45 -71.96 7.56
N ASP A 41 -37.12 -71.92 7.59
CA ASP A 41 -36.36 -71.74 8.83
C ASP A 41 -36.37 -70.27 9.29
N ALA A 42 -36.46 -70.05 10.60
CA ALA A 42 -36.36 -68.72 11.19
C ALA A 42 -34.97 -68.09 10.96
N LEU A 43 -33.92 -68.93 10.89
CA LEU A 43 -32.56 -68.47 10.61
C LEU A 43 -32.42 -67.89 9.19
N TRP A 44 -33.21 -68.39 8.25
CA TRP A 44 -33.21 -67.92 6.86
C TRP A 44 -33.63 -66.45 6.73
N MET A 45 -34.63 -66.03 7.52
CA MET A 45 -35.09 -64.63 7.54
C MET A 45 -34.02 -63.68 8.10
N ILE A 46 -33.26 -64.11 9.10
CA ILE A 46 -32.17 -63.31 9.68
C ILE A 46 -31.04 -63.13 8.67
N LEU A 47 -30.69 -64.17 7.90
CA LEU A 47 -29.67 -64.11 6.86
C LEU A 47 -30.06 -63.16 5.72
N ILE A 48 -31.33 -63.16 5.30
CA ILE A 48 -31.87 -62.19 4.32
C ILE A 48 -31.68 -60.75 4.81
N VAL A 49 -32.05 -60.48 6.07
CA VAL A 49 -31.90 -59.15 6.67
C VAL A 49 -30.42 -58.76 6.72
N LEU A 50 -29.53 -59.64 7.19
CA LEU A 50 -28.11 -59.37 7.33
C LEU A 50 -27.43 -59.09 5.98
N GLN A 51 -27.80 -59.85 4.93
CA GLN A 51 -27.31 -59.58 3.58
C GLN A 51 -27.75 -58.20 3.09
N SER A 52 -29.00 -57.79 3.39
CA SER A 52 -29.48 -56.46 3.03
C SER A 52 -28.69 -55.35 3.73
N TYR A 53 -28.27 -55.58 4.98
CA TYR A 53 -27.39 -54.68 5.72
C TYR A 53 -25.98 -54.64 5.12
N ASP A 54 -25.39 -55.77 4.71
CA ASP A 54 -24.09 -55.78 4.02
C ASP A 54 -24.13 -54.95 2.72
N ALA A 55 -25.19 -55.14 1.93
CA ALA A 55 -25.41 -54.37 0.70
C ALA A 55 -25.57 -52.86 0.96
N LEU A 56 -26.20 -52.49 2.08
CA LEU A 56 -26.35 -51.09 2.49
C LEU A 56 -25.01 -50.51 2.94
N TYR A 57 -24.27 -51.20 3.82
CA TYR A 57 -22.99 -50.74 4.36
C TYR A 57 -21.92 -50.59 3.28
N ARG A 58 -21.96 -51.40 2.21
CA ARG A 58 -21.07 -51.20 1.05
C ARG A 58 -21.32 -49.91 0.28
N ARG A 59 -22.56 -49.38 0.31
CA ARG A 59 -22.95 -48.16 -0.43
C ARG A 59 -22.79 -46.88 0.37
N VAL A 60 -22.79 -46.98 1.71
CA VAL A 60 -22.70 -45.82 2.61
C VAL A 60 -21.38 -45.04 2.44
N PRO A 61 -20.18 -45.66 2.38
CA PRO A 61 -18.92 -44.94 2.21
C PRO A 61 -18.89 -44.08 0.95
N ALA A 62 -19.31 -44.62 -0.20
CA ALA A 62 -19.36 -43.87 -1.46
C ALA A 62 -20.31 -42.66 -1.40
N ARG A 63 -21.41 -42.76 -0.65
CA ARG A 63 -22.33 -41.62 -0.43
C ARG A 63 -21.71 -40.56 0.49
N ILE A 64 -20.96 -40.98 1.50
CA ILE A 64 -20.25 -40.07 2.40
C ILE A 64 -19.15 -39.33 1.64
N GLU A 65 -18.38 -40.03 0.81
CA GLU A 65 -17.35 -39.43 -0.05
C GLU A 65 -17.96 -38.39 -0.99
N ALA A 66 -19.04 -38.74 -1.70
CA ALA A 66 -19.73 -37.81 -2.58
C ALA A 66 -20.25 -36.56 -1.84
N ALA A 67 -20.84 -36.74 -0.65
CA ALA A 67 -21.30 -35.62 0.17
C ALA A 67 -20.14 -34.75 0.69
N ALA A 68 -19.01 -35.37 1.05
CA ALA A 68 -17.81 -34.67 1.48
C ALA A 68 -17.19 -33.86 0.33
N GLU A 69 -17.11 -34.42 -0.87
CA GLU A 69 -16.66 -33.72 -2.07
C GLU A 69 -17.55 -32.52 -2.40
N GLU A 70 -18.88 -32.68 -2.34
CA GLU A 70 -19.83 -31.59 -2.54
C GLU A 70 -19.64 -30.47 -1.49
N MET A 71 -19.46 -30.84 -0.22
CA MET A 71 -19.18 -29.87 0.84
C MET A 71 -17.85 -29.16 0.64
N LEU A 72 -16.78 -29.87 0.27
CA LEU A 72 -15.48 -29.25 -0.03
C LEU A 72 -15.57 -28.31 -1.23
N ALA A 73 -16.31 -28.68 -2.28
CA ALA A 73 -16.52 -27.83 -3.45
C ALA A 73 -17.24 -26.53 -3.07
N LYS A 74 -18.32 -26.62 -2.27
CA LYS A 74 -19.04 -25.45 -1.73
C LYS A 74 -18.16 -24.60 -0.81
N HIS A 75 -17.38 -25.23 0.06
CA HIS A 75 -16.44 -24.48 0.92
C HIS A 75 -15.37 -23.77 0.10
N ARG A 76 -14.84 -24.39 -0.96
CA ARG A 76 -13.85 -23.77 -1.83
C ARG A 76 -14.42 -22.57 -2.59
N SER A 77 -15.66 -22.64 -3.08
CA SER A 77 -16.31 -21.49 -3.74
C SER A 77 -16.55 -20.35 -2.74
N LEU A 78 -17.07 -20.65 -1.54
CA LEU A 78 -17.30 -19.65 -0.51
C LEU A 78 -16.01 -18.99 -0.02
N MET A 79 -14.95 -19.78 0.20
CA MET A 79 -13.63 -19.27 0.58
C MET A 79 -13.02 -18.43 -0.54
N GLY A 80 -13.22 -18.81 -1.81
CA GLY A 80 -12.81 -18.01 -2.96
C GLY A 80 -13.49 -16.63 -2.99
N GLU A 81 -14.80 -16.58 -2.75
CA GLU A 81 -15.55 -15.32 -2.68
C GLU A 81 -15.13 -14.46 -1.48
N GLN A 82 -14.95 -15.05 -0.29
CA GLN A 82 -14.49 -14.34 0.89
C GLN A 82 -13.07 -13.81 0.75
N ALA A 83 -12.15 -14.60 0.19
CA ALA A 83 -10.78 -14.16 -0.08
C ALA A 83 -10.76 -12.96 -1.03
N GLN A 84 -11.60 -12.96 -2.07
CA GLN A 84 -11.70 -11.81 -2.99
C GLN A 84 -12.25 -10.55 -2.30
N LEU A 85 -13.20 -10.70 -1.37
CA LEU A 85 -13.72 -9.58 -0.56
C LEU A 85 -12.65 -9.02 0.38
N GLU A 86 -11.87 -9.89 1.03
CA GLU A 86 -10.77 -9.49 1.90
C GLU A 86 -9.64 -8.82 1.13
N VAL A 87 -9.26 -9.36 -0.04
CA VAL A 87 -8.28 -8.74 -0.93
C VAL A 87 -8.76 -7.36 -1.38
N LYS A 88 -10.03 -7.20 -1.77
CA LYS A 88 -10.60 -5.89 -2.11
C LYS A 88 -10.57 -4.91 -0.94
N ARG A 89 -10.87 -5.37 0.28
CA ARG A 89 -10.77 -4.54 1.51
C ARG A 89 -9.32 -4.14 1.80
N ALA A 90 -8.38 -5.07 1.69
CA ALA A 90 -6.96 -4.81 1.87
C ALA A 90 -6.45 -3.80 0.83
N MET A 91 -6.82 -3.97 -0.44
CA MET A 91 -6.49 -3.02 -1.51
C MET A 91 -7.11 -1.64 -1.26
N GLY A 92 -8.36 -1.58 -0.79
CA GLY A 92 -9.01 -0.32 -0.40
C GLY A 92 -8.29 0.39 0.75
N GLY A 93 -7.92 -0.35 1.80
CA GLY A 93 -7.15 0.18 2.92
C GLY A 93 -5.75 0.64 2.50
N LEU A 94 -5.07 -0.12 1.64
CA LEU A 94 -3.78 0.26 1.05
C LEU A 94 -3.93 1.53 0.21
N ALA A 95 -4.93 1.63 -0.66
CA ALA A 95 -5.19 2.81 -1.48
C ALA A 95 -5.45 4.06 -0.62
N GLN A 96 -6.22 3.92 0.46
CA GLN A 96 -6.47 5.01 1.41
C GLN A 96 -5.20 5.42 2.15
N ALA A 97 -4.40 4.47 2.62
CA ALA A 97 -3.13 4.74 3.29
C ALA A 97 -2.11 5.41 2.37
N VAL A 98 -2.00 4.94 1.13
CA VAL A 98 -1.14 5.52 0.09
C VAL A 98 -1.64 6.91 -0.30
N GLY A 99 -2.96 7.11 -0.45
CA GLY A 99 -3.54 8.42 -0.71
C GLY A 99 -3.26 9.42 0.41
N ALA A 100 -3.48 9.02 1.68
CA ALA A 100 -3.18 9.85 2.84
C ALA A 100 -1.68 10.13 3.02
N ALA A 101 -0.81 9.17 2.71
CA ALA A 101 0.63 9.38 2.71
C ALA A 101 1.05 10.34 1.58
N SER A 102 0.48 10.19 0.39
CA SER A 102 0.77 11.03 -0.77
C SER A 102 0.37 12.48 -0.54
N THR A 103 -0.81 12.74 0.05
CA THR A 103 -1.24 14.10 0.39
C THR A 103 -0.34 14.73 1.45
N LYS A 104 0.05 13.98 2.49
CA LYS A 104 1.01 14.46 3.49
C LYS A 104 2.38 14.78 2.86
N VAL A 105 2.87 13.94 1.97
CA VAL A 105 4.12 14.17 1.23
C VAL A 105 3.99 15.38 0.30
N ALA A 106 2.88 15.54 -0.42
CA ALA A 106 2.66 16.66 -1.34
C ALA A 106 2.59 18.01 -0.59
N ILE A 107 1.86 18.08 0.52
CA ILE A 107 1.79 19.29 1.36
C ILE A 107 3.18 19.63 1.91
N GLN A 108 3.94 18.62 2.34
CA GLN A 108 5.26 18.83 2.91
C GLN A 108 6.32 19.22 1.86
N ALA A 109 6.25 18.64 0.66
CA ALA A 109 7.08 19.03 -0.49
C ALA A 109 6.78 20.47 -0.92
N ALA A 110 5.49 20.84 -1.03
CA ALA A 110 5.06 22.18 -1.39
C ALA A 110 5.50 23.24 -0.35
N ARG A 111 5.55 22.88 0.94
CA ARG A 111 6.01 23.80 1.99
C ARG A 111 7.51 24.14 1.83
N THR A 112 8.31 23.14 1.46
CA THR A 112 9.75 23.30 1.25
C THR A 112 10.06 24.19 0.04
N SER A 113 9.38 23.97 -1.09
CA SER A 113 9.56 24.81 -2.29
C SER A 113 9.10 26.25 -2.06
N ARG A 114 8.04 26.44 -1.25
CA ARG A 114 7.49 27.77 -0.96
C ARG A 114 8.44 28.64 -0.14
N PHE A 115 9.20 28.07 0.79
CA PHE A 115 10.22 28.83 1.53
C PHE A 115 11.37 29.31 0.64
N LEU A 116 11.83 28.48 -0.28
CA LEU A 116 12.85 28.87 -1.26
C LEU A 116 12.34 29.94 -2.23
N ALA A 117 11.12 29.76 -2.76
CA ALA A 117 10.50 30.73 -3.65
C ALA A 117 10.30 32.09 -2.96
N TRP A 118 9.80 32.10 -1.72
CA TRP A 118 9.67 33.33 -0.94
C TRP A 118 11.02 33.97 -0.61
N GLY A 119 12.06 33.17 -0.32
CA GLY A 119 13.42 33.68 -0.11
C GLY A 119 13.96 34.43 -1.33
N TRP A 120 13.78 33.86 -2.53
CA TRP A 120 14.17 34.52 -3.78
C TRP A 120 13.35 35.78 -4.08
N ILE A 121 12.03 35.72 -3.91
CA ILE A 121 11.14 36.88 -4.14
C ILE A 121 11.51 38.02 -3.19
N LEU A 122 11.67 37.75 -1.89
CA LEU A 122 12.00 38.77 -0.90
C LEU A 122 13.39 39.37 -1.19
N SER A 123 14.38 38.55 -1.51
CA SER A 123 15.72 39.01 -1.88
C SER A 123 15.70 39.92 -3.12
N THR A 124 14.95 39.56 -4.16
CA THR A 124 14.87 40.33 -5.41
C THR A 124 14.17 41.67 -5.19
N VAL A 125 13.05 41.69 -4.45
CA VAL A 125 12.31 42.92 -4.16
C VAL A 125 13.14 43.89 -3.33
N VAL A 126 13.86 43.40 -2.31
CA VAL A 126 14.68 44.27 -1.45
C VAL A 126 15.90 44.80 -2.20
N LEU A 127 16.56 43.99 -3.04
CA LEU A 127 17.66 44.46 -3.89
C LEU A 127 17.20 45.52 -4.89
N PHE A 128 16.04 45.32 -5.52
CA PHE A 128 15.46 46.30 -6.45
C PHE A 128 15.08 47.61 -5.76
N ALA A 129 14.46 47.55 -4.58
CA ALA A 129 14.13 48.74 -3.79
C ALA A 129 15.39 49.52 -3.38
N ALA A 130 16.47 48.82 -2.99
CA ALA A 130 17.73 49.44 -2.65
C ALA A 130 18.41 50.12 -3.86
N LEU A 131 18.33 49.49 -5.04
CA LEU A 131 18.82 50.07 -6.29
C LEU A 131 18.06 51.36 -6.66
N CYS A 132 16.73 51.37 -6.54
CA CYS A 132 15.91 52.55 -6.79
C CYS A 132 16.24 53.71 -5.85
N LEU A 133 16.46 53.43 -4.56
CA LEU A 133 16.88 54.43 -3.58
C LEU A 133 18.25 55.02 -3.89
N TRP A 134 19.19 54.20 -4.39
CA TRP A 134 20.53 54.65 -4.77
C TRP A 134 20.49 55.57 -5.99
N VAL A 135 19.77 55.17 -7.05
CA VAL A 135 19.59 56.00 -8.26
C VAL A 135 18.84 57.29 -7.95
N GLY A 136 17.79 57.22 -7.13
CA GLY A 136 17.03 58.39 -6.70
C GLY A 136 17.87 59.39 -5.91
N ALA A 137 18.72 58.92 -4.99
CA ALA A 137 19.62 59.78 -4.23
C ALA A 137 20.63 60.49 -5.15
N VAL A 138 21.29 59.76 -6.07
CA VAL A 138 22.28 60.32 -6.99
C VAL A 138 21.66 61.35 -7.93
N ALA A 139 20.46 61.08 -8.45
CA ALA A 139 19.74 61.99 -9.35
C ALA A 139 19.24 63.27 -8.63
N ALA A 140 18.85 63.16 -7.36
CA ALA A 140 18.28 64.27 -6.60
C ALA A 140 19.35 65.21 -6.02
N THR A 141 20.49 64.68 -5.56
CA THR A 141 21.49 65.49 -4.83
C THR A 141 22.80 65.69 -5.60
N GLY A 142 23.06 64.92 -6.66
CA GLY A 142 24.33 64.97 -7.39
C GLY A 142 25.56 64.54 -6.58
N GLN A 143 25.35 64.09 -5.34
CA GLN A 143 26.37 63.63 -4.40
C GLN A 143 26.14 62.16 -4.07
N LEU A 144 27.22 61.43 -3.80
CA LEU A 144 27.13 60.04 -3.34
C LEU A 144 26.40 59.99 -1.99
N PRO A 145 25.49 59.03 -1.77
CA PRO A 145 24.77 58.91 -0.52
C PRO A 145 25.73 58.73 0.68
N PRO A 146 25.36 59.18 1.89
CA PRO A 146 26.25 59.23 3.06
C PRO A 146 26.70 57.86 3.58
N TRP A 147 26.04 56.79 3.12
CA TRP A 147 26.36 55.39 3.41
C TRP A 147 27.19 54.71 2.30
N ALA A 148 27.60 55.45 1.26
CA ALA A 148 28.49 54.94 0.23
C ALA A 148 29.95 54.92 0.71
N PRO A 149 30.72 53.84 0.46
CA PRO A 149 32.09 53.74 0.92
C PRO A 149 32.99 54.79 0.26
N ALA A 150 33.76 55.53 1.07
CA ALA A 150 34.70 56.57 0.62
C ALA A 150 36.02 56.02 0.03
N GLY A 151 36.16 54.69 -0.09
CA GLY A 151 37.36 54.00 -0.58
C GLY A 151 37.44 53.90 -2.10
N GLN A 152 38.66 53.77 -2.63
CA GLN A 152 38.94 53.66 -4.07
C GLN A 152 38.42 52.33 -4.66
N GLN A 153 37.13 52.28 -4.96
CA GLN A 153 36.52 51.13 -5.61
C GLN A 153 36.72 51.19 -7.13
N ARG A 154 37.47 50.21 -7.65
CA ARG A 154 37.68 50.03 -9.09
C ARG A 154 36.43 49.38 -9.71
N GLY A 155 35.53 50.21 -10.22
CA GLY A 155 34.40 49.80 -11.06
C GLY A 155 33.03 50.21 -10.52
N LEU A 156 32.16 50.69 -11.43
CA LEU A 156 30.83 51.23 -11.12
C LEU A 156 29.92 50.20 -10.44
N VAL A 157 30.03 48.92 -10.83
CA VAL A 157 29.25 47.82 -10.24
C VAL A 157 29.69 47.51 -8.81
N LEU A 158 30.99 47.52 -8.53
CA LEU A 158 31.52 47.31 -7.17
C LEU A 158 31.11 48.47 -6.26
N ALA A 159 31.20 49.72 -6.74
CA ALA A 159 30.74 50.91 -6.01
C ALA A 159 29.24 50.86 -5.66
N MET A 160 28.40 50.41 -6.59
CA MET A 160 26.98 50.17 -6.33
C MET A 160 26.76 49.06 -5.30
N LEU A 161 27.49 47.94 -5.41
CA LEU A 161 27.35 46.79 -4.52
C LEU A 161 27.81 47.12 -3.10
N GLY A 162 28.93 47.83 -2.95
CA GLY A 162 29.48 48.29 -1.68
C GLY A 162 28.58 49.33 -1.00
N GLY A 163 27.99 50.25 -1.78
CA GLY A 163 26.95 51.14 -1.28
C GLY A 163 25.72 50.36 -0.77
N LEU A 164 25.18 49.45 -1.58
CA LEU A 164 24.03 48.62 -1.18
C LEU A 164 24.31 47.74 0.06
N ALA A 165 25.55 47.27 0.23
CA ALA A 165 25.95 46.46 1.37
C ALA A 165 26.00 47.26 2.69
N HIS A 166 26.46 48.52 2.64
CA HIS A 166 26.49 49.42 3.82
C HIS A 166 25.13 50.08 4.13
N ALA A 167 24.16 49.99 3.21
CA ALA A 167 22.79 50.42 3.49
C ALA A 167 22.10 49.50 4.51
N PRO A 168 21.16 50.01 5.33
CA PRO A 168 20.33 49.16 6.20
C PRO A 168 19.53 48.10 5.42
N ALA A 169 19.28 48.33 4.12
CA ALA A 169 18.68 47.35 3.22
C ALA A 169 19.58 46.13 2.96
N GLY A 170 20.91 46.30 2.91
CA GLY A 170 21.88 45.20 2.74
C GLY A 170 21.85 44.21 3.90
N TRP A 171 21.66 44.71 5.13
CA TRP A 171 21.47 43.88 6.32
C TRP A 171 20.17 43.08 6.29
N ILE A 172 19.09 43.66 5.77
CA ILE A 172 17.81 42.98 5.62
C ILE A 172 17.91 41.87 4.57
N VAL A 173 18.64 42.09 3.46
CA VAL A 173 18.90 41.05 2.45
C VAL A 173 19.77 39.94 3.02
N ALA A 174 20.84 40.27 3.75
CA ALA A 174 21.73 39.27 4.34
C ALA A 174 20.99 38.42 5.39
N LEU A 175 20.22 39.04 6.28
CA LEU A 175 19.43 38.32 7.29
C LEU A 175 18.27 37.52 6.67
N GLY A 176 17.57 38.08 5.68
CA GLY A 176 16.49 37.38 4.98
C GLY A 176 16.97 36.19 4.16
N ALA A 177 18.09 36.36 3.44
CA ALA A 177 18.69 35.31 2.63
C ALA A 177 19.28 34.18 3.48
N THR A 178 19.96 34.52 4.59
CA THR A 178 20.48 33.52 5.54
C THR A 178 19.36 32.79 6.26
N ALA A 179 18.31 33.48 6.74
CA ALA A 179 17.16 32.84 7.37
C ALA A 179 16.42 31.90 6.39
N GLY A 180 16.26 32.30 5.12
CA GLY A 180 15.67 31.46 4.07
C GLY A 180 16.52 30.23 3.75
N ALA A 181 17.85 30.39 3.63
CA ALA A 181 18.77 29.29 3.36
C ALA A 181 18.85 28.30 4.54
N VAL A 182 18.97 28.80 5.78
CA VAL A 182 19.00 27.98 7.00
C VAL A 182 17.66 27.27 7.20
N GLY A 183 16.54 27.94 6.97
CA GLY A 183 15.22 27.32 7.02
C GLY A 183 15.05 26.18 6.02
N ALA A 184 15.53 26.35 4.78
CA ALA A 184 15.51 25.31 3.75
C ALA A 184 16.44 24.13 4.09
N VAL A 185 17.64 24.39 4.58
CA VAL A 185 18.61 23.35 4.98
C VAL A 185 18.14 22.60 6.21
N TRP A 186 17.60 23.28 7.22
CA TRP A 186 17.07 22.63 8.44
C TRP A 186 15.85 21.76 8.14
N ALA A 187 14.94 22.21 7.26
CA ALA A 187 13.81 21.43 6.80
C ALA A 187 14.24 20.16 6.03
N ASN A 188 15.38 20.21 5.30
CA ASN A 188 15.96 19.07 4.60
C ASN A 188 16.76 18.14 5.54
N ALA A 189 17.52 18.68 6.47
CA ALA A 189 18.27 17.91 7.48
C ALA A 189 17.33 17.09 8.38
N ARG A 190 16.16 17.65 8.74
CA ARG A 190 15.11 16.93 9.46
C ARG A 190 14.53 15.76 8.65
N GLN A 191 14.53 15.83 7.32
CA GLN A 191 14.10 14.74 6.44
C GLN A 191 15.14 13.60 6.39
N MET A 192 16.44 13.94 6.45
CA MET A 192 17.52 12.94 6.53
C MET A 192 17.56 12.24 7.89
N ALA A 193 17.31 12.96 8.98
CA ALA A 193 17.24 12.37 10.33
C ALA A 193 16.09 11.37 10.50
N VAL A 194 15.02 11.51 9.72
CA VAL A 194 13.86 10.58 9.69
C VAL A 194 14.07 9.43 8.69
N GLY A 195 15.24 9.35 8.03
CA GLY A 195 15.64 8.23 7.18
C GLY A 195 14.87 8.11 5.84
N LYS A 196 14.10 9.12 5.45
CA LYS A 196 13.14 9.04 4.33
C LYS A 196 13.55 9.75 3.04
N ALA A 197 14.68 10.48 2.99
CA ALA A 197 15.00 11.30 1.83
C ALA A 197 16.47 11.17 1.37
N ARG A 198 16.65 11.15 0.03
CA ARG A 198 17.94 11.42 -0.62
C ARG A 198 18.17 12.94 -0.68
N LEU A 199 19.44 13.33 -0.56
CA LEU A 199 19.86 14.72 -0.64
C LEU A 199 19.36 15.37 -1.94
N ASN A 200 18.44 16.33 -1.85
CA ASN A 200 17.88 16.99 -3.01
C ASN A 200 18.86 18.07 -3.50
N LEU A 201 19.71 17.73 -4.47
CA LEU A 201 20.82 18.55 -4.97
C LEU A 201 20.38 19.95 -5.44
N ALA A 202 19.18 20.06 -6.05
CA ALA A 202 18.60 21.33 -6.47
C ALA A 202 18.30 22.27 -5.27
N LEU A 203 17.92 21.68 -4.13
CA LEU A 203 17.61 22.43 -2.92
C LEU A 203 18.88 22.95 -2.23
N VAL A 204 19.93 22.13 -2.22
CA VAL A 204 21.25 22.52 -1.72
C VAL A 204 21.86 23.59 -2.62
N ALA A 205 21.70 23.48 -3.94
CA ALA A 205 22.14 24.51 -4.89
C ALA A 205 21.40 25.84 -4.70
N GLY A 206 20.08 25.80 -4.48
CA GLY A 206 19.28 27.02 -4.23
C GLY A 206 19.62 27.70 -2.91
N ALA A 207 19.81 26.94 -1.82
CA ALA A 207 20.27 27.48 -0.54
C ALA A 207 21.72 28.00 -0.62
N GLY A 208 22.58 27.31 -1.36
CA GLY A 208 23.94 27.76 -1.66
C GLY A 208 23.97 29.09 -2.41
N GLY A 209 23.08 29.28 -3.39
CA GLY A 209 22.93 30.54 -4.11
C GLY A 209 22.55 31.72 -3.19
N LEU A 210 21.59 31.53 -2.29
CA LEU A 210 21.22 32.54 -1.29
C LEU A 210 22.35 32.87 -0.32
N LEU A 211 23.12 31.86 0.12
CA LEU A 211 24.29 32.06 0.98
C LEU A 211 25.44 32.76 0.25
N LEU A 212 25.62 32.50 -1.05
CA LEU A 212 26.60 33.22 -1.87
C LEU A 212 26.24 34.70 -2.03
N VAL A 213 24.95 35.02 -2.23
CA VAL A 213 24.48 36.42 -2.27
C VAL A 213 24.71 37.12 -0.93
N ALA A 214 24.40 36.46 0.18
CA ALA A 214 24.65 37.01 1.52
C ALA A 214 26.16 37.16 1.82
N GLY A 215 26.97 36.17 1.43
CA GLY A 215 28.41 36.18 1.59
C GLY A 215 29.11 37.25 0.76
N ALA A 216 28.65 37.47 -0.48
CA ALA A 216 29.15 38.55 -1.33
C ALA A 216 28.88 39.93 -0.70
N MET A 217 27.69 40.13 -0.13
CA MET A 217 27.32 41.38 0.58
C MET A 217 28.18 41.61 1.84
N LEU A 218 28.45 40.55 2.62
CA LEU A 218 29.31 40.63 3.80
C LEU A 218 30.79 40.84 3.44
N ALA A 219 31.28 40.21 2.37
CA ALA A 219 32.66 40.39 1.91
C ALA A 219 32.92 41.82 1.43
N THR A 220 31.95 42.44 0.76
CA THR A 220 32.01 43.87 0.39
C THR A 220 31.87 44.82 1.57
N LEU A 221 31.45 44.32 2.74
CA LEU A 221 31.34 45.12 3.97
C LEU A 221 32.67 45.13 4.77
N LEU A 222 33.49 44.10 4.59
CA LEU A 222 34.78 43.90 5.28
C LEU A 222 36.00 44.37 4.47
N ALA A 223 35.83 44.69 3.19
CA ALA A 223 36.85 45.13 2.25
C ALA A 223 36.78 46.64 1.99
#